data_AF-A0A2H6F2S6-F1
#
_entry.id   AF-A0A2H6F2S6-F1
#
_cell.length_a   1.000
_cell.length_b   1.000
_cell.length_c   1.000
_cell.angle_alpha   90.00
_cell.angle_beta   90.00
_cell.angle_gamma   90.00
#
_symmetry.space_group_name_H-M   'P 1'
#
loop_
_entity.id
_entity.type
_entity.pdbx_description
1 polymer ?
#
loop_
_entity_poly.entity_id
_entity_poly.type
_entity_poly.pdbx_seq_one_letter_code
_entity_poly.pdbx_strand_id
1 'polypeptide(L)'
;MEKKIISRHIFMFPFRIRLKNGNKDRSPDIRDVHRAFSKAGWRCKTFEDEFNPAKYSEYFYFHQYVRDAIFGQNCAEDSDDVVSYYLDRDVTRDASMTIHVRSKDEPQKFMMNIAHLSIRLFETGIGISTIELMNYHYPEMHDIHLINDFGRRIYPQFLPDDEKIDVVKDKFLADRIEFKCGDIDSIENFEYKDFFKKLKSTEFSFNRLILKKTS
;
A
#
# COMPACT_ATOMS: atom_id res chain seq x y z
N MET A 1 14.66 -27.28 -1.70
CA MET A 1 14.63 -26.58 -3.01
C MET A 1 14.19 -25.16 -2.76
N GLU A 2 14.99 -24.17 -3.16
CA GLU A 2 14.54 -22.78 -3.17
C GLU A 2 13.44 -22.63 -4.23
N LYS A 3 12.31 -22.00 -3.86
CA LYS A 3 11.23 -21.74 -4.81
C LYS A 3 11.70 -20.67 -5.80
N LYS A 4 11.65 -20.96 -7.10
CA LYS A 4 11.99 -19.99 -8.14
C LYS A 4 10.92 -18.90 -8.22
N ILE A 5 11.35 -17.63 -8.19
CA ILE A 5 10.46 -16.49 -8.40
C ILE A 5 9.97 -16.51 -9.85
N ILE A 6 8.65 -16.56 -10.01
CA ILE A 6 7.99 -16.55 -11.32
C ILE A 6 7.78 -15.12 -11.80
N SER A 7 7.18 -14.29 -10.94
CA SER A 7 6.91 -12.89 -11.22
C SER A 7 6.89 -12.06 -9.94
N ARG A 8 7.11 -10.75 -10.09
CA ARG A 8 7.08 -9.76 -9.02
C ARG A 8 6.03 -8.72 -9.34
N HIS A 9 5.28 -8.31 -8.33
CA HIS A 9 4.19 -7.35 -8.47
C HIS A 9 4.36 -6.24 -7.44
N ILE A 10 4.18 -4.99 -7.87
CA ILE A 10 4.21 -3.83 -6.99
C ILE A 10 2.85 -3.15 -7.09
N PHE A 11 2.14 -3.09 -5.96
CA PHE A 11 0.88 -2.37 -5.87
C PHE A 11 1.04 -1.13 -5.01
N MET A 12 0.59 0.00 -5.54
CA MET A 12 0.67 1.31 -4.90
C MET A 12 -0.74 1.86 -4.68
N PHE A 13 -1.06 2.14 -3.42
CA PHE A 13 -2.38 2.61 -3.01
C PHE A 13 -2.27 3.99 -2.36
N PRO A 14 -2.69 5.06 -3.07
CA PRO A 14 -2.73 6.39 -2.48
C PRO A 14 -3.86 6.49 -1.45
N PHE A 15 -3.62 7.29 -0.41
CA PHE A 15 -4.58 7.55 0.65
C PHE A 15 -4.45 8.96 1.22
N ARG A 16 -5.53 9.46 1.80
CA ARG A 16 -5.54 10.76 2.49
C ARG A 16 -5.34 10.54 3.98
N ILE A 17 -4.47 11.34 4.57
CA ILE A 17 -4.18 11.33 5.99
C ILE A 17 -5.08 12.35 6.68
N ARG A 18 -5.72 11.94 7.77
CA ARG A 18 -6.50 12.82 8.66
C ARG A 18 -6.19 12.45 10.10
N LEU A 19 -5.82 13.43 10.92
CA LEU A 19 -5.72 13.27 12.37
C LEU A 19 -6.97 13.89 13.00
N LYS A 20 -7.63 13.16 13.90
CA LYS A 20 -8.81 13.67 14.63
C LYS A 20 -8.38 14.62 15.74
N ASN A 21 -8.04 15.86 15.41
CA ASN A 21 -7.80 16.93 16.39
C ASN A 21 -8.98 17.90 16.44
N GLY A 22 -10.02 17.56 17.21
CA GLY A 22 -11.19 18.41 17.43
C GLY A 22 -12.00 18.74 16.16
N ASN A 23 -13.04 19.57 16.31
CA ASN A 23 -14.08 19.87 15.30
C ASN A 23 -13.61 20.55 13.98
N LYS A 24 -12.33 20.51 13.61
CA LYS A 24 -11.83 21.06 12.34
C LYS A 24 -10.95 20.04 11.61
N ASP A 25 -11.40 19.63 10.41
CA ASP A 25 -10.59 18.95 9.39
C ASP A 25 -9.44 19.90 8.98
N ARG A 26 -8.33 19.90 9.71
CA ARG A 26 -7.05 20.48 9.24
C ARG A 26 -6.19 19.37 8.66
N SER A 27 -5.42 19.70 7.62
CA SER A 27 -4.35 18.81 7.16
C SER A 27 -3.43 18.51 8.34
N PRO A 28 -3.16 17.24 8.63
CA PRO A 28 -2.34 16.88 9.77
C PRO A 28 -0.89 17.30 9.54
N ASP A 29 -0.22 17.72 10.62
CA ASP A 29 1.22 17.90 10.59
C ASP A 29 1.87 16.55 10.27
N ILE A 30 2.70 16.50 9.22
CA ILE A 30 3.35 15.27 8.79
C ILE A 30 4.24 14.66 9.88
N ARG A 31 4.78 15.48 10.80
CA ARG A 31 5.57 15.00 11.95
C ARG A 31 4.70 14.26 12.96
N ASP A 32 3.47 14.72 13.19
CA ASP A 32 2.50 14.02 14.03
C ASP A 32 2.13 12.67 13.43
N VAL A 33 1.94 12.65 12.11
CA VAL A 33 1.67 11.41 11.37
C VAL A 33 2.86 10.47 11.47
N HIS A 34 4.08 10.95 11.21
CA HIS A 34 5.30 10.17 11.35
C HIS A 34 5.39 9.50 12.73
N ARG A 35 5.23 10.29 13.81
CA ARG A 35 5.24 9.77 15.18
C ARG A 35 4.16 8.71 15.43
N ALA A 36 2.96 8.89 14.89
CA ALA A 36 1.89 7.89 15.01
C ALA A 36 2.26 6.58 14.31
N PHE A 37 2.88 6.64 13.14
CA PHE A 37 3.34 5.47 12.40
C PHE A 37 4.54 4.79 13.08
N SER A 38 5.51 5.55 13.59
CA SER A 38 6.63 5.01 14.35
C SER A 38 6.17 4.24 15.59
N LYS A 39 5.19 4.77 16.32
CA LYS A 39 4.54 4.06 17.45
C LYS A 39 3.82 2.78 17.02
N ALA A 40 3.31 2.73 15.79
CA ALA A 40 2.68 1.54 15.21
C ALA A 40 3.68 0.52 14.65
N GLY A 41 4.99 0.72 14.85
CA GLY A 41 6.05 -0.21 14.44
C GLY A 41 6.55 -0.03 13.02
N TRP A 42 6.24 1.09 12.37
CA TRP A 42 6.87 1.49 11.11
C TRP A 42 8.22 2.13 11.38
N ARG A 43 9.24 1.79 10.59
CA ARG A 43 10.57 2.37 10.71
C ARG A 43 10.82 3.33 9.56
N CYS A 44 11.36 4.48 9.89
CA CYS A 44 11.77 5.43 8.88
C CYS A 44 13.06 4.94 8.23
N LYS A 45 13.05 4.90 6.89
CA LYS A 45 14.16 4.44 6.08
C LYS A 45 14.83 5.66 5.46
N THR A 46 16.04 5.95 5.95
CA THR A 46 16.92 6.95 5.35
C THR A 46 17.68 6.35 4.16
N PHE A 47 18.25 7.23 3.34
CA PHE A 47 19.29 6.81 2.41
C PHE A 47 20.50 6.37 3.25
N GLU A 48 20.91 5.10 3.15
CA GLU A 48 22.09 4.60 3.86
C GLU A 48 23.35 5.30 3.33
N ASP A 49 24.05 6.00 4.22
CA ASP A 49 25.28 6.75 3.93
C ASP A 49 26.50 5.87 3.62
N GLU A 50 26.38 4.54 3.71
CA GLU A 50 27.45 3.63 3.32
C GLU A 50 27.62 3.64 1.79
N PHE A 51 28.53 4.50 1.35
CA PHE A 51 28.96 4.64 -0.03
C PHE A 51 29.49 3.30 -0.55
N ASN A 52 28.70 2.65 -1.39
CA ASN A 52 29.10 1.50 -2.18
C ASN A 52 29.11 1.93 -3.66
N PRO A 53 30.12 1.57 -4.47
CA PRO A 53 30.14 1.82 -5.91
C PRO A 53 28.85 1.44 -6.64
N ALA A 54 28.13 0.41 -6.18
CA ALA A 54 26.82 0.02 -6.71
C ALA A 54 25.72 1.10 -6.52
N LYS A 55 25.84 1.95 -5.50
CA LYS A 55 24.93 3.07 -5.19
C LYS A 55 25.40 4.40 -5.80
N TYR A 56 26.56 4.44 -6.46
CA TYR A 56 27.12 5.65 -7.06
C TYR A 56 26.15 6.30 -8.04
N SER A 57 25.60 5.49 -8.97
CA SER A 57 24.66 6.00 -9.97
C SER A 57 23.42 6.59 -9.31
N GLU A 58 22.83 5.93 -8.31
CA GLU A 58 21.64 6.46 -7.63
C GLU A 58 21.92 7.76 -6.86
N TYR A 59 23.08 7.82 -6.18
CA TYR A 59 23.48 9.01 -5.43
C TYR A 59 23.82 10.20 -6.34
N PHE A 60 24.54 9.99 -7.44
CA PHE A 60 24.98 11.07 -8.33
C PHE A 60 23.98 11.41 -9.43
N TYR A 61 23.05 10.52 -9.77
CA TYR A 61 22.03 10.77 -10.80
C TYR A 61 21.06 11.88 -10.39
N PHE A 62 20.70 11.93 -9.10
CA PHE A 62 19.83 12.97 -8.56
C PHE A 62 20.62 14.07 -7.87
N HIS A 63 20.24 15.32 -8.10
CA HIS A 63 20.73 16.45 -7.31
C HIS A 63 20.37 16.26 -5.82
N GLN A 64 21.18 16.79 -4.91
CA GLN A 64 20.96 16.66 -3.46
C GLN A 64 19.53 17.01 -3.03
N TYR A 65 19.00 18.18 -3.40
CA TYR A 65 17.61 18.56 -3.11
C TYR A 65 16.56 17.54 -3.56
N VAL A 66 16.80 16.84 -4.68
CA VAL A 66 15.91 15.78 -5.17
C VAL A 66 16.06 14.53 -4.30
N ARG A 67 17.28 14.18 -3.90
CA ARG A 67 17.53 13.09 -2.95
C ARG A 67 16.85 13.36 -1.60
N ASP A 68 16.94 14.58 -1.10
CA ASP A 68 16.35 14.99 0.17
C ASP A 68 14.82 14.88 0.13
N ALA A 69 14.21 15.32 -0.97
CA ALA A 69 12.78 15.19 -1.19
C ALA A 69 12.32 13.73 -1.43
N ILE A 70 13.16 12.87 -2.04
CA ILE A 70 12.82 11.48 -2.35
C ILE A 70 13.00 10.55 -1.16
N PHE A 71 14.15 10.64 -0.51
CA PHE A 71 14.61 9.68 0.48
C PHE A 71 14.45 10.17 1.92
N GLY A 72 14.13 11.46 2.13
CA GLY A 72 13.98 12.03 3.46
C GLY A 72 15.23 11.83 4.30
N GLN A 73 16.28 12.62 4.07
CA GLN A 73 17.56 12.46 4.79
C GLN A 73 17.40 12.50 6.32
N ASN A 74 16.34 13.17 6.81
CA ASN A 74 16.12 13.40 8.22
C ASN A 74 14.83 12.70 8.68
N CYS A 75 14.95 11.46 9.12
CA CYS A 75 14.00 10.90 10.09
C CYS A 75 14.09 11.59 11.46
N ALA A 76 15.01 12.56 11.61
CA ALA A 76 15.15 13.41 12.78
C ALA A 76 13.96 14.36 12.92
N GLU A 77 13.40 14.45 14.13
CA GLU A 77 12.19 15.21 14.44
C GLU A 77 12.37 16.74 14.32
N ASP A 78 13.62 17.22 14.24
CA ASP A 78 14.00 18.64 14.36
C ASP A 78 14.32 19.34 13.02
N SER A 79 14.08 18.71 11.87
CA SER A 79 14.33 19.32 10.56
C SER A 79 13.12 20.16 10.10
N ASP A 80 13.34 21.44 9.82
CA ASP A 80 12.26 22.36 9.40
C ASP A 80 11.73 22.11 7.98
N ASP A 81 12.49 21.43 7.12
CA ASP A 81 12.18 21.26 5.70
C ASP A 81 11.72 19.84 5.29
N VAL A 82 11.01 19.11 6.16
CA VAL A 82 10.58 17.73 5.82
C VAL A 82 9.39 17.71 4.85
N VAL A 83 9.67 17.41 3.58
CA VAL A 83 8.66 17.29 2.52
C VAL A 83 7.98 15.90 2.50
N SER A 84 8.73 14.84 2.82
CA SER A 84 8.20 13.47 2.87
C SER A 84 8.95 12.54 3.81
N TYR A 85 8.25 11.53 4.33
CA TYR A 85 8.84 10.40 5.05
C TYR A 85 8.69 9.11 4.25
N TYR A 86 9.74 8.30 4.21
CA TYR A 86 9.69 6.94 3.70
C TYR A 86 9.77 5.96 4.85
N LEU A 87 8.73 5.14 5.01
CA LEU A 87 8.57 4.22 6.11
C LEU A 87 8.52 2.79 5.57
N ASP A 88 9.17 1.85 6.25
CA ASP A 88 9.02 0.43 6.01
C ASP A 88 8.60 -0.33 7.26
N ARG A 89 8.20 -1.58 7.06
CA ARG A 89 7.84 -2.49 8.15
C ARG A 89 8.38 -3.87 7.86
N ASP A 90 8.83 -4.55 8.91
CA ASP A 90 9.24 -5.94 8.79
C ASP A 90 8.08 -6.81 8.31
N VAL A 91 8.41 -7.69 7.37
CA VAL A 91 7.49 -8.65 6.78
C VAL A 91 7.76 -10.02 7.38
N THR A 92 6.73 -10.67 7.91
CA THR A 92 6.88 -12.03 8.47
C THR A 92 7.05 -13.06 7.35
N ARG A 93 7.69 -14.19 7.64
CA ARG A 93 7.94 -15.24 6.63
C ARG A 93 6.66 -15.82 6.02
N ASP A 94 5.56 -15.79 6.77
CA ASP A 94 4.24 -16.26 6.36
C ASP A 94 3.35 -15.14 5.79
N ALA A 95 3.90 -13.93 5.64
CA ALA A 95 3.15 -12.81 5.13
C ALA A 95 2.70 -13.06 3.68
N SER A 96 1.42 -12.84 3.43
CA SER A 96 0.80 -13.13 2.16
C SER A 96 -0.37 -12.20 1.85
N MET A 97 -0.57 -11.99 0.56
CA MET A 97 -1.75 -11.33 0.01
C MET A 97 -2.44 -12.31 -0.94
N THR A 98 -3.74 -12.46 -0.76
CA THR A 98 -4.56 -13.38 -1.53
C THR A 98 -5.64 -12.59 -2.26
N ILE A 99 -5.72 -12.76 -3.58
CA ILE A 99 -6.73 -12.13 -4.43
C ILE A 99 -7.74 -13.20 -4.85
N HIS A 100 -9.02 -12.94 -4.58
CA HIS A 100 -10.13 -13.76 -5.04
C HIS A 100 -10.79 -13.11 -6.25
N VAL A 101 -10.85 -13.83 -7.36
CA VAL A 101 -11.41 -13.34 -8.63
C VAL A 101 -12.63 -14.19 -8.98
N ARG A 102 -13.75 -13.52 -9.30
CA ARG A 102 -14.93 -14.22 -9.82
C ARG A 102 -14.66 -14.67 -11.25
N SER A 103 -15.03 -15.90 -11.53
CA SER A 103 -15.17 -16.39 -12.89
C SER A 103 -16.50 -17.11 -13.02
N LYS A 104 -17.03 -17.16 -14.23
CA LYS A 104 -18.28 -17.86 -14.54
C LYS A 104 -18.12 -19.38 -14.39
N ASP A 105 -16.91 -19.88 -14.60
CA ASP A 105 -16.62 -21.31 -14.60
C ASP A 105 -16.17 -21.76 -13.20
N GLU A 106 -15.09 -21.16 -12.68
CA GLU A 106 -14.56 -21.49 -11.36
C GLU A 106 -13.90 -20.26 -10.70
N PRO A 107 -14.27 -19.88 -9.46
CA PRO A 107 -13.60 -18.81 -8.73
C PRO A 107 -12.10 -19.06 -8.61
N GLN A 108 -11.30 -18.07 -9.00
CA GLN A 108 -9.84 -18.18 -8.97
C GLN A 108 -9.26 -17.50 -7.73
N LYS A 109 -8.20 -18.10 -7.18
CA LYS A 109 -7.52 -17.62 -5.98
C LYS A 109 -6.02 -17.52 -6.22
N PHE A 110 -5.47 -16.32 -6.07
CA PHE A 110 -4.04 -16.06 -6.25
C PHE A 110 -3.40 -15.65 -4.92
N MET A 111 -2.62 -16.54 -4.32
CA MET A 111 -1.87 -16.28 -3.09
C MET A 111 -0.41 -15.95 -3.40
N MET A 112 0.05 -14.78 -2.99
CA MET A 112 1.42 -14.32 -3.18
C MET A 112 2.06 -13.99 -1.85
N ASN A 113 3.38 -14.20 -1.77
CA ASN A 113 4.15 -13.83 -0.59
C ASN A 113 4.42 -12.33 -0.61
N ILE A 114 4.26 -11.66 0.53
CA ILE A 114 4.69 -10.28 0.66
C ILE A 114 6.21 -10.28 0.85
N ALA A 115 6.93 -9.53 0.02
CA ALA A 115 8.36 -9.34 0.14
C ALA A 115 8.70 -8.04 0.87
N HIS A 116 7.95 -6.98 0.58
CA HIS A 116 8.21 -5.66 1.14
C HIS A 116 6.92 -4.89 1.38
N LEU A 117 6.89 -4.12 2.47
CA LEU A 117 5.83 -3.17 2.80
C LEU A 117 6.45 -1.82 3.10
N SER A 118 6.00 -0.80 2.39
CA SER A 118 6.41 0.57 2.66
C SER A 118 5.30 1.57 2.51
N ILE A 119 5.51 2.72 3.12
CA ILE A 119 4.59 3.84 3.10
C ILE A 119 5.40 5.10 2.88
N ARG A 120 4.97 5.90 1.92
CA ARG A 120 5.49 7.24 1.70
C ARG A 120 4.46 8.26 2.14
N LEU A 121 4.82 9.12 3.07
CA LEU A 121 3.97 10.19 3.60
C LEU A 121 4.45 11.52 3.04
N PHE A 122 3.53 12.40 2.65
CA PHE A 122 3.84 13.72 2.12
C PHE A 122 3.19 14.81 2.98
N GLU A 123 3.83 15.98 3.05
CA GLU A 123 3.32 17.14 3.79
C GLU A 123 1.94 17.61 3.31
N THR A 124 1.59 17.27 2.07
CA THR A 124 0.27 17.57 1.47
C THR A 124 -0.89 16.85 2.14
N GLY A 125 -0.62 15.94 3.10
CA GLY A 125 -1.60 15.09 3.74
C GLY A 125 -2.00 13.88 2.89
N ILE A 126 -1.16 13.52 1.92
CA ILE A 126 -1.30 12.32 1.08
C ILE A 126 -0.27 11.30 1.54
N GLY A 127 -0.66 10.02 1.58
CA GLY A 127 0.24 8.89 1.73
C GLY A 127 0.12 7.93 0.54
N ILE A 128 1.18 7.18 0.26
CA ILE A 128 1.18 6.08 -0.72
C ILE A 128 1.67 4.83 0.00
N SER A 129 0.82 3.82 0.11
CA SER A 129 1.23 2.49 0.56
C SER A 129 1.71 1.68 -0.62
N THR A 130 2.85 1.00 -0.46
CA THR A 130 3.44 0.12 -1.47
C THR A 130 3.56 -1.28 -0.90
N ILE A 131 3.08 -2.26 -1.67
CA ILE A 131 3.19 -3.68 -1.35
C ILE A 131 3.94 -4.35 -2.49
N GLU A 132 5.08 -4.96 -2.18
CA GLU A 132 5.81 -5.82 -3.11
C GLU A 132 5.44 -7.28 -2.85
N LEU A 133 5.00 -7.97 -3.89
CA LEU A 133 4.54 -9.35 -3.86
C LEU A 133 5.39 -10.24 -4.76
N MET A 134 5.62 -11.47 -4.30
CA MET A 134 6.37 -12.49 -4.99
C MET A 134 5.45 -13.66 -5.32
N ASN A 135 5.32 -13.93 -6.61
CA ASN A 135 4.61 -15.09 -7.12
C ASN A 135 5.59 -16.24 -7.34
N TYR A 136 5.31 -17.37 -6.68
CA TYR A 136 6.05 -18.62 -6.81
C TYR A 136 5.20 -19.76 -7.38
N HIS A 137 3.93 -19.51 -7.68
CA HIS A 137 2.92 -20.55 -7.89
C HIS A 137 2.18 -20.48 -9.23
N TYR A 138 2.08 -19.30 -9.85
CA TYR A 138 1.25 -19.06 -11.03
C TYR A 138 2.10 -18.64 -12.24
N PRO A 139 2.68 -19.58 -13.02
CA PRO A 139 3.56 -19.29 -14.15
C PRO A 139 2.85 -18.79 -15.40
N GLU A 140 1.55 -19.07 -15.53
CA GLU A 140 0.80 -18.76 -16.73
C GLU A 140 0.65 -17.25 -16.91
N MET A 141 0.90 -16.78 -18.13
CA MET A 141 0.82 -15.36 -18.46
C MET A 141 -0.57 -14.78 -18.16
N HIS A 142 -1.61 -15.59 -18.37
CA HIS A 142 -2.99 -15.23 -18.05
C HIS A 142 -3.17 -14.93 -16.56
N ASP A 143 -2.66 -15.80 -15.68
CA ASP A 143 -2.74 -15.62 -14.23
C ASP A 143 -1.98 -14.37 -13.78
N ILE A 144 -0.79 -14.14 -14.35
CA ILE A 144 0.02 -12.94 -14.08
C ILE A 144 -0.76 -11.67 -14.46
N HIS A 145 -1.48 -11.68 -15.57
CA HIS A 145 -2.37 -10.58 -15.97
C HIS A 145 -3.52 -10.39 -14.99
N LEU A 146 -4.19 -11.46 -14.57
CA LEU A 146 -5.28 -11.38 -13.60
C LEU A 146 -4.81 -10.85 -12.24
N ILE A 147 -3.66 -11.32 -11.75
CA ILE A 147 -3.03 -10.80 -10.54
C ILE A 147 -2.81 -9.28 -10.66
N ASN A 148 -2.25 -8.82 -11.77
CA ASN A 148 -1.99 -7.40 -12.00
C ASN A 148 -3.26 -6.56 -12.15
N ASP A 149 -4.28 -7.10 -12.83
CA ASP A 149 -5.53 -6.38 -13.08
C ASP A 149 -6.38 -6.26 -11.82
N PHE A 150 -6.57 -7.37 -11.09
CA PHE A 150 -7.41 -7.40 -9.91
C PHE A 150 -6.68 -6.91 -8.65
N GLY A 151 -5.35 -7.11 -8.57
CA GLY A 151 -4.55 -6.69 -7.42
C GLY A 151 -4.26 -5.19 -7.37
N ARG A 152 -4.13 -4.51 -8.52
CA ARG A 152 -3.83 -3.06 -8.54
C ARG A 152 -5.03 -2.17 -8.21
N ARG A 153 -6.23 -2.74 -8.04
CA ARG A 153 -7.48 -2.00 -7.89
C ARG A 153 -8.14 -2.32 -6.56
N ILE A 154 -8.35 -1.27 -5.80
CA ILE A 154 -9.12 -1.30 -4.56
C ILE A 154 -10.40 -0.44 -4.65
N TYR A 155 -10.60 0.24 -5.78
CA TYR A 155 -11.82 0.98 -6.09
C TYR A 155 -12.41 0.49 -7.41
N PRO A 156 -13.75 0.45 -7.51
CA PRO A 156 -14.42 0.15 -8.76
C PRO A 156 -14.21 1.29 -9.77
N GLN A 157 -14.20 0.97 -11.06
CA GLN A 157 -14.07 1.98 -12.13
C GLN A 157 -15.29 2.88 -12.26
N PHE A 158 -16.46 2.36 -11.90
CA PHE A 158 -17.73 3.07 -11.84
C PHE A 158 -18.58 2.43 -10.75
N LEU A 159 -19.52 3.20 -10.18
CA LEU A 159 -20.52 2.66 -9.28
C LEU A 159 -21.79 2.38 -10.08
N PRO A 160 -22.29 1.13 -10.11
CA PRO A 160 -23.53 0.82 -10.79
C PRO A 160 -24.73 1.40 -10.04
N ASP A 161 -25.68 1.99 -10.79
CA ASP A 161 -26.83 2.73 -10.24
C ASP A 161 -27.79 1.85 -9.42
N ASP A 162 -27.81 0.54 -9.68
CA ASP A 162 -28.69 -0.44 -9.04
C ASP A 162 -28.06 -1.15 -7.85
N GLU A 163 -26.97 -0.61 -7.30
CA GLU A 163 -26.19 -1.17 -6.18
C GLU A 163 -25.57 -2.54 -6.47
N LYS A 164 -25.61 -3.03 -7.72
CA LYS A 164 -25.07 -4.34 -8.11
C LYS A 164 -23.58 -4.28 -8.39
N ILE A 165 -22.78 -4.16 -7.32
CA ILE A 165 -21.30 -4.14 -7.41
C ILE A 165 -20.71 -5.36 -8.14
N ASP A 166 -21.45 -6.45 -8.22
CA ASP A 166 -21.12 -7.68 -8.94
C ASP A 166 -20.66 -7.43 -10.38
N VAL A 167 -21.29 -6.48 -11.10
CA VAL A 167 -20.93 -6.14 -12.48
C VAL A 167 -19.48 -5.67 -12.59
N VAL A 168 -18.98 -4.99 -11.54
CA VAL A 168 -17.59 -4.53 -11.48
C VAL A 168 -16.67 -5.65 -10.99
N LYS A 169 -17.14 -6.47 -10.04
CA LYS A 169 -16.36 -7.62 -9.53
C LYS A 169 -16.10 -8.69 -10.59
N ASP A 170 -17.01 -8.85 -11.53
CA ASP A 170 -16.87 -9.83 -12.62
C ASP A 170 -15.85 -9.41 -13.69
N LYS A 171 -15.40 -8.15 -13.68
CA LYS A 171 -14.60 -7.58 -14.78
C LYS A 171 -13.32 -6.88 -14.34
N PHE A 172 -13.35 -6.17 -13.21
CA PHE A 172 -12.33 -5.18 -12.89
C PHE A 172 -11.90 -5.16 -11.42
N LEU A 173 -12.77 -5.56 -10.49
CA LEU A 173 -12.51 -5.50 -9.07
C LEU A 173 -12.45 -6.92 -8.49
N ALA A 174 -11.54 -7.17 -7.55
CA ALA A 174 -11.50 -8.47 -6.91
C ALA A 174 -12.82 -8.72 -6.17
N ASP A 175 -13.22 -9.98 -6.05
CA ASP A 175 -14.34 -10.32 -5.17
C ASP A 175 -13.98 -9.99 -3.72
N ARG A 176 -12.75 -10.34 -3.36
CA ARG A 176 -12.16 -10.12 -2.06
C ARG A 176 -10.64 -10.10 -2.12
N ILE A 177 -10.02 -9.33 -1.24
CA ILE A 177 -8.59 -9.41 -0.97
C ILE A 177 -8.38 -9.73 0.51
N GLU A 178 -7.56 -10.75 0.78
CA GLU A 178 -7.08 -11.07 2.12
C GLU A 178 -5.61 -10.64 2.22
N PHE A 179 -5.25 -10.00 3.32
CA PHE A 179 -3.90 -9.53 3.57
C PHE A 179 -3.49 -9.91 4.99
N LYS A 180 -2.40 -10.67 5.08
CA LYS A 180 -1.84 -11.18 6.33
C LYS A 180 -0.36 -10.83 6.41
N CYS A 181 0.05 -10.12 7.46
CA CYS A 181 1.44 -9.81 7.73
C CYS A 181 1.65 -9.59 9.24
N GLY A 182 2.29 -10.55 9.91
CA GLY A 182 2.49 -10.52 11.36
C GLY A 182 1.18 -10.40 12.14
N ASP A 183 1.01 -9.27 12.83
CA ASP A 183 -0.16 -8.92 13.63
C ASP A 183 -1.28 -8.25 12.83
N ILE A 184 -1.09 -8.06 11.53
CA ILE A 184 -2.13 -7.63 10.60
C ILE A 184 -2.75 -8.86 9.98
N ASP A 185 -4.06 -9.05 10.19
CA ASP A 185 -4.90 -9.97 9.46
C ASP A 185 -6.19 -9.25 9.09
N SER A 186 -6.52 -9.27 7.81
CA SER A 186 -7.37 -8.24 7.24
C SER A 186 -8.02 -8.72 5.94
N ILE A 187 -9.29 -8.39 5.77
CA ILE A 187 -10.10 -8.88 4.65
C ILE A 187 -10.93 -7.71 4.10
N GLU A 188 -10.86 -7.50 2.80
CA GLU A 188 -11.64 -6.49 2.07
C GLU A 188 -12.58 -7.16 1.08
N ASN A 189 -13.89 -7.05 1.32
CA ASN A 189 -14.94 -7.65 0.49
C ASN A 189 -15.50 -6.69 -0.58
N PHE A 190 -15.09 -5.42 -0.58
CA PHE A 190 -15.51 -4.42 -1.57
C PHE A 190 -17.04 -4.34 -1.72
N GLU A 191 -17.75 -4.11 -0.62
CA GLU A 191 -19.22 -3.99 -0.67
C GLU A 191 -19.64 -2.65 -1.26
N TYR A 192 -20.79 -2.60 -1.94
CA TYR A 192 -21.30 -1.35 -2.55
C TYR A 192 -21.37 -0.18 -1.55
N LYS A 193 -21.87 -0.46 -0.34
CA LYS A 193 -21.99 0.51 0.77
C LYS A 193 -20.64 1.13 1.15
N ASP A 194 -19.56 0.40 0.96
CA ASP A 194 -18.22 0.86 1.27
C ASP A 194 -17.83 1.97 0.31
N PHE A 195 -18.27 1.97 -0.94
CA PHE A 195 -17.99 3.05 -1.88
C PHE A 195 -18.99 4.19 -1.77
N PHE A 196 -20.26 3.87 -1.52
CA PHE A 196 -21.33 4.87 -1.45
C PHE A 196 -21.23 5.78 -0.21
N LYS A 197 -20.96 5.23 0.98
CA LYS A 197 -20.66 6.04 2.18
C LYS A 197 -19.41 6.90 2.00
N LYS A 198 -18.46 6.45 1.17
CA LYS A 198 -17.15 7.08 0.96
C LYS A 198 -17.13 8.23 -0.04
N LEU A 199 -18.20 8.44 -0.83
CA LEU A 199 -18.42 9.71 -1.53
C LEU A 199 -18.62 10.90 -0.56
N LYS A 200 -18.95 10.62 0.70
CA LYS A 200 -19.09 11.61 1.78
C LYS A 200 -17.95 11.56 2.82
N SER A 201 -17.14 10.50 2.88
CA SER A 201 -15.98 10.39 3.78
C SER A 201 -14.80 9.67 3.10
N THR A 202 -13.62 10.31 3.07
CA THR A 202 -12.44 9.85 2.30
C THR A 202 -11.67 8.66 2.93
N GLU A 203 -12.31 7.81 3.72
CA GLU A 203 -11.63 6.72 4.43
C GLU A 203 -11.79 5.40 3.69
N PHE A 204 -10.74 4.94 3.02
CA PHE A 204 -10.73 3.60 2.44
C PHE A 204 -10.31 2.54 3.45
N SER A 205 -10.96 1.38 3.37
CA SER A 205 -10.81 0.27 4.32
C SER A 205 -9.48 -0.49 4.11
N PHE A 206 -8.98 -0.65 2.88
CA PHE A 206 -7.66 -1.27 2.65
C PHE A 206 -6.49 -0.53 3.29
N ASN A 207 -6.56 0.80 3.39
CA ASN A 207 -5.56 1.54 4.16
C ASN A 207 -5.72 1.29 5.66
N ARG A 208 -6.94 1.10 6.20
CA ARG A 208 -7.11 0.61 7.58
C ARG A 208 -6.57 -0.80 7.80
N LEU A 209 -6.46 -1.62 6.75
CA LEU A 209 -5.89 -2.97 6.84
C LEU A 209 -4.38 -2.91 7.13
N ILE A 210 -3.66 -2.03 6.44
CA ILE A 210 -2.20 -1.88 6.57
C ILE A 210 -1.86 -0.95 7.74
N LEU A 211 -2.70 0.05 7.96
CA LEU A 211 -2.61 1.04 9.03
C LEU A 211 -3.48 0.58 10.18
N LYS A 212 -2.94 -0.32 11.03
CA LYS A 212 -3.54 -0.61 12.34
C LYS A 212 -4.00 0.70 12.95
N LYS A 213 -5.25 0.75 13.46
CA LYS A 213 -5.89 1.93 14.07
C LYS A 213 -4.85 2.77 14.83
N THR A 214 -4.34 3.81 14.17
CA THR A 214 -3.52 4.86 14.78
C THR A 214 -4.52 5.79 15.45
N SER A 215 -5.10 5.30 16.55
CA SER A 215 -6.09 5.98 17.38
C SER A 215 -5.71 5.86 18.83
#